data_AF-I1IMK8-F1
#
_entry.id   AF-I1IMK8-F1
#
_cell.length_a   1.000
_cell.length_b   1.000
_cell.length_c   1.000
_cell.angle_alpha   90.00
_cell.angle_beta   90.00
_cell.angle_gamma   90.00
#
_symmetry.space_group_name_H-M   'P 1'
#
loop_
_entity.id
_entity.type
_entity.pdbx_description
1 polymer ?
#
loop_
_entity_poly.entity_id
_entity_poly.type
_entity_poly.pdbx_seq_one_letter_code
_entity_poly.pdbx_strand_id
1 'polypeptide(L)'
;MLKDMLVSAECKNKPSRASRRATMNTSGSSQNVLPSFDGNLPPKRSSKRIAISKRDKTNQDKLDTEIFELYMEDLWKRIDEDKKSAYAYFDSLWFNMYNRGDKKSNVLKWIKAKKIFARQYVFVPIVCWGHWNLLVLCNFGETSYSDTKKKPRMLLLDSLKTTNRTELQSTIRSFIADILKTEEREDNELFIKKVHLEFPEVPQQTGEECGIYVLFFIYCFLQNEKLGEDFSQLSKDVMFNPEELEKFHKDIRSFQASRNAKMAE
;
A
#
# COMPACT_ATOMS: atom_id res chain seq x y z
N MET A 1 64.52 18.61 -15.27
CA MET A 1 65.37 19.74 -14.85
C MET A 1 65.05 20.91 -15.76
N LEU A 2 64.70 22.08 -15.19
CA LEU A 2 64.53 23.38 -15.89
C LEU A 2 63.39 23.41 -16.96
N LYS A 3 62.82 24.56 -17.34
CA LYS A 3 63.17 25.97 -17.05
C LYS A 3 61.99 26.77 -16.46
N ASP A 4 62.34 27.82 -15.72
CA ASP A 4 61.48 28.85 -15.15
C ASP A 4 61.20 30.03 -16.10
N MET A 5 60.17 30.83 -15.80
CA MET A 5 60.07 32.32 -15.81
C MET A 5 58.57 32.70 -15.61
N LEU A 6 58.13 33.49 -14.61
CA LEU A 6 58.39 34.92 -14.28
C LEU A 6 58.02 35.86 -15.47
N VAL A 7 57.23 36.94 -15.31
CA VAL A 7 57.17 37.94 -14.20
C VAL A 7 55.72 38.47 -13.94
N SER A 8 55.55 39.04 -12.74
CA SER A 8 54.52 39.94 -12.14
C SER A 8 54.03 41.14 -13.02
N ALA A 9 53.15 42.08 -12.61
CA ALA A 9 52.67 42.49 -11.28
C ALA A 9 51.31 43.25 -11.25
N GLU A 10 50.72 43.33 -10.04
CA GLU A 10 50.08 44.48 -9.31
C GLU A 10 49.48 45.73 -10.03
N CYS A 11 48.57 46.54 -9.44
CA CYS A 11 47.58 46.46 -8.32
C CYS A 11 46.87 47.85 -8.20
N LYS A 12 45.97 48.05 -7.19
CA LYS A 12 45.33 49.32 -6.71
C LYS A 12 44.12 49.80 -7.53
N ASN A 13 43.03 50.38 -6.97
CA ASN A 13 42.76 50.87 -5.61
C ASN A 13 41.29 50.66 -5.15
N LYS A 14 41.01 50.89 -3.84
CA LYS A 14 39.71 50.92 -3.15
C LYS A 14 39.46 52.33 -2.55
N PRO A 15 38.24 52.76 -2.13
CA PRO A 15 37.36 52.17 -1.10
C PRO A 15 35.86 52.19 -1.54
N SER A 16 34.73 52.27 -0.79
CA SER A 16 34.26 52.20 0.63
C SER A 16 32.71 52.07 0.60
N ARG A 17 31.90 51.91 1.67
CA ARG A 17 31.92 51.12 2.92
C ARG A 17 30.68 51.50 3.78
N ALA A 18 29.66 50.64 3.85
CA ALA A 18 28.64 50.57 4.92
C ALA A 18 28.12 49.10 4.93
N SER A 19 28.02 48.31 6.02
CA SER A 19 27.68 48.53 7.44
C SER A 19 26.17 48.84 7.61
N ARG A 20 25.34 48.07 8.35
CA ARG A 20 25.51 47.00 9.37
C ARG A 20 24.48 45.87 9.07
N ARG A 21 24.27 44.77 9.81
CA ARG A 21 24.73 44.27 11.13
C ARG A 21 24.66 42.73 11.11
N ALA A 22 25.45 42.05 11.94
CA ALA A 22 25.32 40.61 12.18
C ALA A 22 25.15 40.31 13.68
N THR A 23 24.45 39.22 14.00
CA THR A 23 24.38 38.62 15.33
C THR A 23 24.27 37.10 15.17
N MET A 24 25.34 36.37 15.50
CA MET A 24 25.24 34.95 15.81
C MET A 24 24.60 34.78 17.20
N ASN A 25 23.92 33.66 17.42
CA ASN A 25 23.88 33.01 18.72
C ASN A 25 23.98 31.51 18.48
N THR A 26 24.76 30.82 19.31
CA THR A 26 25.13 29.41 19.15
C THR A 26 24.52 28.53 20.23
N SER A 27 24.40 27.24 19.90
CA SER A 27 24.31 26.05 20.77
C SER A 27 22.91 25.47 21.04
N GLY A 28 22.87 24.13 21.12
CA GLY A 28 21.93 23.44 22.00
C GLY A 28 21.07 22.32 21.39
N SER A 29 21.53 21.08 21.57
CA SER A 29 20.73 19.85 21.66
C SER A 29 20.03 19.27 20.41
N SER A 30 20.04 17.94 20.35
CA SER A 30 19.45 17.12 19.29
C SER A 30 17.98 16.79 19.56
N GLN A 31 17.15 16.85 18.52
CA GLN A 31 16.09 15.84 18.31
C GLN A 31 16.01 15.47 16.83
N ASN A 32 16.26 14.19 16.52
CA ASN A 32 16.09 13.65 15.17
C ASN A 32 14.61 13.40 14.88
N VAL A 33 13.85 14.48 14.66
CA VAL A 33 12.47 14.37 14.17
C VAL A 33 12.50 14.01 12.69
N LEU A 34 12.11 12.78 12.37
CA LEU A 34 11.90 12.35 10.98
C LEU A 34 10.86 13.26 10.31
N PRO A 35 11.15 13.86 9.13
CA PRO A 35 10.23 14.76 8.47
C PRO A 35 8.96 14.03 8.03
N SER A 36 7.81 14.72 8.05
CA SER A 36 6.54 14.15 7.59
C SER A 36 6.61 13.79 6.11
N PHE A 37 6.35 12.51 5.78
CA PHE A 37 6.50 11.96 4.43
C PHE A 37 5.29 12.19 3.50
N ASP A 38 4.26 12.93 3.94
CA ASP A 38 3.00 13.14 3.21
C ASP A 38 3.19 13.77 1.80
N GLY A 39 4.29 14.48 1.55
CA GLY A 39 4.54 15.21 0.30
C GLY A 39 4.77 14.36 -0.96
N ASN A 40 4.97 13.04 -0.83
CA ASN A 40 5.20 12.12 -1.96
C ASN A 40 4.02 11.19 -2.29
N LEU A 41 2.91 11.28 -1.55
CA LEU A 41 1.70 10.51 -1.82
C LEU A 41 0.83 11.20 -2.90
N PRO A 42 -0.14 10.49 -3.53
CA PRO A 42 -1.21 11.20 -4.23
C PRO A 42 -1.91 12.15 -3.25
N PRO A 43 -2.44 13.30 -3.71
CA PRO A 43 -3.24 14.16 -2.84
C PRO A 43 -4.38 13.33 -2.25
N LYS A 44 -4.42 13.24 -0.90
CA LYS A 44 -5.46 12.50 -0.16
C LYS A 44 -6.82 12.89 -0.73
N ARG A 45 -7.72 11.91 -0.95
CA ARG A 45 -9.06 12.13 -1.50
C ARG A 45 -9.83 13.09 -0.57
N SER A 46 -9.73 14.39 -0.81
CA SER A 46 -10.43 15.39 -0.01
C SER A 46 -11.92 15.09 -0.10
N SER A 47 -12.65 15.10 1.02
CA SER A 47 -14.08 14.79 1.11
C SER A 47 -15.01 15.83 0.45
N LYS A 48 -14.49 16.55 -0.56
CA LYS A 48 -15.26 17.32 -1.53
C LYS A 48 -16.20 16.36 -2.24
N ARG A 49 -17.49 16.50 -1.94
CA ARG A 49 -18.64 15.81 -2.54
C ARG A 49 -18.45 15.60 -4.05
N ILE A 50 -17.92 14.45 -4.45
CA ILE A 50 -18.08 13.96 -5.83
C ILE A 50 -19.55 13.58 -5.95
N ALA A 51 -20.21 13.98 -7.03
CA ALA A 51 -21.62 13.68 -7.21
C ALA A 51 -21.81 12.17 -7.33
N ILE A 52 -22.38 11.54 -6.29
CA ILE A 52 -22.81 10.14 -6.32
C ILE A 52 -23.74 10.00 -7.52
N SER A 53 -23.27 9.31 -8.56
CA SER A 53 -24.14 8.92 -9.67
C SER A 53 -25.30 8.11 -9.07
N LYS A 54 -26.55 8.46 -9.41
CA LYS A 54 -27.74 7.69 -8.99
C LYS A 54 -27.77 6.32 -9.67
N ARG A 55 -26.85 5.45 -9.26
CA ARG A 55 -26.90 4.00 -9.45
C ARG A 55 -27.79 3.42 -8.36
N ASP A 56 -28.35 2.26 -8.67
CA ASP A 56 -29.51 1.78 -7.96
C ASP A 56 -29.17 1.41 -6.50
N LYS A 57 -30.00 1.87 -5.55
CA LYS A 57 -29.76 1.71 -4.10
C LYS A 57 -30.12 0.30 -3.58
N THR A 58 -30.40 -0.62 -4.49
CA THR A 58 -31.07 -1.90 -4.25
C THR A 58 -30.12 -3.02 -3.81
N ASN A 59 -28.85 -2.99 -4.23
CA ASN A 59 -27.85 -4.00 -3.82
C ASN A 59 -26.78 -3.38 -2.90
N GLN A 60 -27.00 -3.43 -1.58
CA GLN A 60 -26.03 -2.96 -0.56
C GLN A 60 -24.72 -3.76 -0.57
N ASP A 61 -24.78 -4.99 -1.07
CA ASP A 61 -23.69 -5.95 -1.00
C ASP A 61 -22.67 -5.74 -2.15
N LYS A 62 -23.08 -5.05 -3.22
CA LYS A 62 -22.17 -4.58 -4.27
C LYS A 62 -21.44 -3.31 -3.83
N LEU A 63 -20.33 -3.50 -3.12
CA LEU A 63 -19.61 -2.42 -2.46
C LEU A 63 -18.87 -1.49 -3.45
N ASP A 64 -19.22 -0.19 -3.41
CA ASP A 64 -18.62 0.86 -4.25
C ASP A 64 -17.22 1.27 -3.77
N THR A 65 -16.34 1.70 -4.69
CA THR A 65 -14.97 2.12 -4.41
C THR A 65 -14.86 3.27 -3.40
N GLU A 66 -15.82 4.19 -3.31
CA GLU A 66 -15.80 5.22 -2.25
C GLU A 66 -16.05 4.59 -0.88
N ILE A 67 -17.07 3.73 -0.75
CA ILE A 67 -17.34 3.00 0.50
C ILE A 67 -16.16 2.10 0.88
N PHE A 68 -15.48 1.49 -0.09
CA PHE A 68 -14.30 0.65 0.13
C PHE A 68 -13.17 1.43 0.81
N GLU A 69 -12.73 2.56 0.24
CA GLU A 69 -11.65 3.36 0.84
C GLU A 69 -12.05 3.91 2.22
N LEU A 70 -13.32 4.33 2.38
CA LEU A 70 -13.82 4.87 3.63
C LEU A 70 -13.86 3.83 4.76
N TYR A 71 -14.16 2.57 4.44
CA TYR A 71 -14.13 1.46 5.41
C TYR A 71 -12.70 0.93 5.62
N MET A 72 -11.84 0.92 4.60
CA MET A 72 -10.39 0.68 4.76
C MET A 72 -9.75 1.70 5.70
N GLU A 73 -10.09 2.98 5.55
CA GLU A 73 -9.68 4.04 6.46
C GLU A 73 -10.17 3.81 7.90
N ASP A 74 -11.35 3.21 8.09
CA ASP A 74 -11.90 2.89 9.41
C ASP A 74 -11.17 1.71 10.04
N LEU A 75 -11.02 0.60 9.30
CA LEU A 75 -10.19 -0.55 9.68
C LEU A 75 -8.77 -0.12 10.07
N TRP A 76 -8.15 0.80 9.31
CA TRP A 76 -6.80 1.28 9.60
C TRP A 76 -6.69 2.13 10.87
N LYS A 77 -7.80 2.74 11.32
CA LYS A 77 -7.88 3.45 12.62
C LYS A 77 -8.04 2.47 13.78
N ARG A 78 -8.64 1.29 13.56
CA ARG A 78 -8.86 0.22 14.56
C ARG A 78 -7.60 -0.61 14.91
N ILE A 79 -6.50 -0.47 14.16
CA ILE A 79 -5.21 -1.15 14.45
C ILE A 79 -4.48 -0.41 15.59
N ASP A 80 -3.74 -1.12 16.43
CA ASP A 80 -2.82 -0.55 17.43
C ASP A 80 -1.62 0.15 16.74
N GLU A 81 -1.15 1.31 17.26
CA GLU A 81 -0.11 2.13 16.60
C GLU A 81 1.26 1.44 16.50
N ASP A 82 1.63 0.63 17.49
CA ASP A 82 2.83 -0.22 17.48
C ASP A 82 2.76 -1.26 16.36
N LYS A 83 1.60 -1.92 16.22
CA LYS A 83 1.34 -2.92 15.16
C LYS A 83 1.30 -2.31 13.76
N LYS A 84 0.79 -1.07 13.58
CA LYS A 84 0.72 -0.39 12.27
C LYS A 84 2.06 -0.34 11.51
N SER A 85 3.19 -0.38 12.22
CA SER A 85 4.51 -0.43 11.60
C SER A 85 4.73 -1.65 10.69
N ALA A 86 4.15 -2.81 11.04
CA ALA A 86 4.29 -4.06 10.30
C ALA A 86 3.44 -4.13 9.01
N TYR A 87 2.43 -3.26 8.86
CA TYR A 87 1.45 -3.33 7.77
C TYR A 87 1.56 -2.13 6.82
N ALA A 88 1.14 -2.33 5.56
CA ALA A 88 0.77 -1.25 4.65
C ALA A 88 -0.45 -1.65 3.80
N TYR A 89 -1.11 -0.66 3.18
CA TYR A 89 -2.11 -0.90 2.13
C TYR A 89 -1.98 0.12 1.00
N PHE A 90 -2.45 -0.23 -0.19
CA PHE A 90 -2.58 0.68 -1.35
C PHE A 90 -4.05 1.12 -1.53
N ASP A 91 -4.27 2.31 -2.11
CA ASP A 91 -5.59 2.70 -2.63
C ASP A 91 -5.97 1.76 -3.79
N SER A 92 -7.22 1.28 -3.81
CA SER A 92 -7.70 0.25 -4.73
C SER A 92 -7.57 0.60 -6.22
N LEU A 93 -7.44 1.88 -6.56
CA LEU A 93 -7.24 2.34 -7.92
C LEU A 93 -5.79 2.20 -8.39
N TRP A 94 -4.79 2.07 -7.49
CA TRP A 94 -3.37 2.06 -7.87
C TRP A 94 -3.01 0.94 -8.86
N PHE A 95 -3.52 -0.27 -8.67
CA PHE A 95 -3.27 -1.38 -9.59
C PHE A 95 -3.89 -1.14 -10.98
N ASN A 96 -5.14 -0.66 -11.03
CA ASN A 96 -5.82 -0.30 -12.27
C ASN A 96 -5.11 0.87 -13.00
N MET A 97 -4.65 1.87 -12.26
CA MET A 97 -3.86 3.01 -12.78
C MET A 97 -2.46 2.62 -13.28
N TYR A 98 -1.86 1.59 -12.70
CA TYR A 98 -0.65 0.96 -13.22
C TYR A 98 -0.94 0.19 -14.53
N ASN A 99 -1.99 -0.65 -14.52
CA ASN A 99 -2.32 -1.55 -15.65
C ASN A 99 -2.68 -0.80 -16.94
N ARG A 100 -3.36 0.35 -16.84
CA ARG A 100 -3.67 1.21 -18.00
C ARG A 100 -2.44 1.95 -18.56
N GLY A 101 -1.37 2.07 -17.77
CA GLY A 101 -0.16 2.82 -18.11
C GLY A 101 -0.22 4.31 -17.72
N ASP A 102 -1.41 4.95 -17.74
CA ASP A 102 -1.67 6.39 -17.58
C ASP A 102 -0.74 7.11 -16.56
N LYS A 103 -0.53 6.47 -15.41
CA LYS A 103 0.15 7.03 -14.23
C LYS A 103 1.17 6.05 -13.63
N LYS A 104 1.64 5.07 -14.41
CA LYS A 104 2.54 3.97 -13.97
C LYS A 104 3.76 4.46 -13.15
N SER A 105 4.49 5.47 -13.63
CA SER A 105 5.64 6.04 -12.89
C SER A 105 5.24 6.67 -11.55
N ASN A 106 4.06 7.29 -11.45
CA ASN A 106 3.59 7.89 -10.21
C ASN A 106 3.14 6.83 -9.21
N VAL A 107 2.41 5.79 -9.65
CA VAL A 107 2.05 4.64 -8.81
C VAL A 107 3.30 3.98 -8.21
N LEU A 108 4.34 3.75 -9.01
CA LEU A 108 5.59 3.15 -8.53
C LEU A 108 6.31 4.05 -7.50
N LYS A 109 6.32 5.38 -7.68
CA LYS A 109 6.82 6.33 -6.67
C LYS A 109 6.01 6.29 -5.36
N TRP A 110 4.68 6.19 -5.44
CA TRP A 110 3.80 6.12 -4.28
C TRP A 110 3.97 4.80 -3.51
N ILE A 111 4.27 3.71 -4.21
CA ILE A 111 4.61 2.41 -3.60
C ILE A 111 5.97 2.47 -2.90
N LYS A 112 7.00 3.04 -3.55
CA LYS A 112 8.32 3.29 -2.91
C LYS A 112 8.18 4.15 -1.64
N ALA A 113 7.29 5.16 -1.64
CA ALA A 113 6.99 5.97 -0.47
C ALA A 113 6.34 5.20 0.71
N LYS A 114 5.64 4.07 0.46
CA LYS A 114 5.09 3.19 1.51
C LYS A 114 6.17 2.35 2.22
N LYS A 115 7.36 2.21 1.62
CA LYS A 115 8.50 1.38 2.08
C LYS A 115 8.09 -0.08 2.27
N ILE A 116 7.60 -0.73 1.22
CA ILE A 116 6.95 -2.05 1.33
C ILE A 116 7.88 -3.15 1.85
N PHE A 117 9.19 -3.04 1.60
CA PHE A 117 10.20 -3.99 2.08
C PHE A 117 10.49 -3.86 3.59
N ALA A 118 10.00 -2.80 4.24
CA ALA A 118 10.03 -2.66 5.70
C ALA A 118 8.72 -3.12 6.37
N ARG A 119 7.87 -3.88 5.65
CA ARG A 119 6.57 -4.38 6.13
C ARG A 119 6.54 -5.90 6.10
N GLN A 120 5.82 -6.47 7.06
CA GLN A 120 5.47 -7.88 7.11
C GLN A 120 4.32 -8.19 6.14
N TYR A 121 3.35 -7.26 6.02
CA TYR A 121 2.20 -7.41 5.13
C TYR A 121 1.92 -6.13 4.33
N VAL A 122 1.59 -6.30 3.05
CA VAL A 122 1.06 -5.22 2.21
C VAL A 122 -0.21 -5.67 1.52
N PHE A 123 -1.32 -5.01 1.84
CA PHE A 123 -2.63 -5.26 1.24
C PHE A 123 -2.76 -4.45 -0.06
N VAL A 124 -3.01 -5.16 -1.16
CA VAL A 124 -3.19 -4.59 -2.49
C VAL A 124 -4.58 -4.99 -2.99
N PRO A 125 -5.62 -4.17 -2.75
CA PRO A 125 -6.93 -4.35 -3.37
C PRO A 125 -6.81 -4.18 -4.90
N ILE A 126 -7.35 -5.12 -5.65
CA ILE A 126 -7.30 -5.16 -7.11
C ILE A 126 -8.74 -5.11 -7.65
N VAL A 127 -9.06 -4.05 -8.39
CA VAL A 127 -10.36 -3.91 -9.09
C VAL A 127 -10.15 -4.10 -10.59
N CYS A 128 -10.56 -5.26 -11.11
CA CYS A 128 -10.41 -5.62 -12.52
C CYS A 128 -11.71 -6.20 -13.08
N TRP A 129 -12.16 -5.69 -14.23
CA TRP A 129 -13.39 -6.11 -14.93
C TRP A 129 -14.68 -6.12 -14.08
N GLY A 130 -14.74 -5.31 -13.01
CA GLY A 130 -15.87 -5.24 -12.08
C GLY A 130 -15.80 -6.23 -10.91
N HIS A 131 -14.73 -7.05 -10.83
CA HIS A 131 -14.46 -7.95 -9.71
C HIS A 131 -13.36 -7.39 -8.79
N TRP A 132 -13.48 -7.63 -7.50
CA TRP A 132 -12.53 -7.28 -6.45
C TRP A 132 -11.73 -8.51 -6.00
N ASN A 133 -10.40 -8.41 -6.04
CA ASN A 133 -9.48 -9.41 -5.50
C ASN A 133 -8.55 -8.76 -4.46
N LEU A 134 -7.99 -9.56 -3.56
CA LEU A 134 -6.93 -9.11 -2.65
C LEU A 134 -5.61 -9.80 -3.00
N LEU A 135 -4.62 -9.01 -3.42
CA LEU A 135 -3.23 -9.45 -3.43
C LEU A 135 -2.59 -9.05 -2.10
N VAL A 136 -2.00 -10.01 -1.38
CA VAL A 136 -1.22 -9.77 -0.17
C VAL A 136 0.25 -10.07 -0.46
N LEU A 137 1.10 -9.09 -0.19
CA LEU A 137 2.56 -9.24 -0.26
C LEU A 137 3.06 -9.52 1.15
N CYS A 138 3.61 -10.71 1.37
CA CYS A 138 3.99 -11.23 2.69
C CYS A 138 5.51 -11.29 2.80
N ASN A 139 6.06 -10.78 3.91
CA ASN A 139 7.49 -10.80 4.26
C ASN A 139 8.41 -10.32 3.11
N PHE A 140 7.97 -9.31 2.36
CA PHE A 140 8.67 -8.91 1.13
C PHE A 140 10.10 -8.43 1.37
N GLY A 141 10.42 -7.89 2.56
CA GLY A 141 11.78 -7.50 2.95
C GLY A 141 12.79 -8.65 3.06
N GLU A 142 12.32 -9.88 3.24
CA GLU A 142 13.21 -11.01 3.53
C GLU A 142 14.02 -11.45 2.30
N THR A 143 15.24 -11.92 2.56
CA THR A 143 16.17 -12.50 1.56
C THR A 143 16.36 -14.02 1.75
N SER A 144 15.84 -14.58 2.84
CA SER A 144 15.83 -16.03 3.08
C SER A 144 14.68 -16.69 2.31
N TYR A 145 15.02 -17.40 1.24
CA TYR A 145 14.08 -18.19 0.45
C TYR A 145 13.89 -19.64 0.98
N SER A 146 14.61 -20.02 2.04
CA SER A 146 14.62 -21.37 2.62
C SER A 146 13.91 -21.47 3.97
N ASP A 147 13.73 -20.36 4.70
CA ASP A 147 12.91 -20.33 5.92
C ASP A 147 11.43 -20.51 5.54
N THR A 148 10.83 -21.63 5.97
CA THR A 148 9.43 -21.96 5.65
C THR A 148 8.41 -21.02 6.29
N LYS A 149 8.77 -20.39 7.41
CA LYS A 149 7.93 -19.46 8.18
C LYS A 149 8.00 -18.05 7.63
N LYS A 150 9.22 -17.55 7.36
CA LYS A 150 9.46 -16.14 7.01
C LYS A 150 9.77 -15.84 5.55
N LYS A 151 9.89 -16.84 4.65
CA LYS A 151 10.08 -16.59 3.21
C LYS A 151 9.08 -15.56 2.63
N PRO A 152 9.48 -14.74 1.64
CA PRO A 152 8.54 -13.90 0.91
C PRO A 152 7.47 -14.73 0.18
N ARG A 153 6.21 -14.29 0.19
CA ARG A 153 5.08 -14.93 -0.52
C ARG A 153 4.15 -13.89 -1.15
N MET A 154 3.48 -14.25 -2.23
CA MET A 154 2.38 -13.46 -2.82
C MET A 154 1.11 -14.29 -2.78
N LEU A 155 0.08 -13.82 -2.07
CA LEU A 155 -1.19 -14.53 -1.95
C LEU A 155 -2.27 -13.77 -2.73
N LEU A 156 -2.95 -14.39 -3.68
CA LEU A 156 -4.14 -13.83 -4.32
C LEU A 156 -5.39 -14.51 -3.76
N LEU A 157 -6.20 -13.75 -3.03
CA LEU A 157 -7.45 -14.21 -2.43
C LEU A 157 -8.61 -13.75 -3.32
N ASP A 158 -9.37 -14.74 -3.82
CA ASP A 158 -10.51 -14.57 -4.73
C ASP A 158 -11.75 -15.27 -4.16
N SER A 159 -12.78 -14.48 -3.84
CA SER A 159 -14.06 -14.94 -3.30
C SER A 159 -15.03 -15.47 -4.37
N LEU A 160 -14.73 -15.34 -5.66
CA LEU A 160 -15.50 -15.94 -6.76
C LEU A 160 -14.80 -17.13 -7.42
N LYS A 161 -13.51 -17.36 -7.14
CA LYS A 161 -12.62 -18.30 -7.87
C LYS A 161 -12.63 -18.13 -9.40
N THR A 162 -13.05 -16.97 -9.91
CA THR A 162 -13.11 -16.65 -11.35
C THR A 162 -11.76 -16.21 -11.93
N THR A 163 -10.78 -15.96 -11.07
CA THR A 163 -9.48 -15.36 -11.42
C THR A 163 -8.43 -16.40 -11.85
N ASN A 164 -8.86 -17.47 -12.51
CA ASN A 164 -8.00 -18.35 -13.29
C ASN A 164 -7.56 -17.70 -14.63
N ARG A 165 -7.29 -16.39 -14.61
CA ARG A 165 -6.94 -15.59 -15.79
C ARG A 165 -5.44 -15.36 -15.83
N THR A 166 -4.78 -16.04 -16.78
CA THR A 166 -3.36 -15.86 -17.12
C THR A 166 -2.99 -14.37 -17.29
N GLU A 167 -3.90 -13.57 -17.83
CA GLU A 167 -3.78 -12.12 -17.98
C GLU A 167 -3.51 -11.41 -16.65
N LEU A 168 -4.37 -11.58 -15.62
CA LEU A 168 -4.15 -10.89 -14.34
C LEU A 168 -2.88 -11.38 -13.65
N GLN A 169 -2.57 -12.68 -13.71
CA GLN A 169 -1.32 -13.20 -13.17
C GLN A 169 -0.09 -12.60 -13.88
N SER A 170 -0.19 -12.35 -15.18
CA SER A 170 0.85 -11.68 -15.96
C SER A 170 1.01 -10.22 -15.51
N THR A 171 -0.11 -9.47 -15.41
CA THR A 171 -0.11 -8.08 -14.91
C THR A 171 0.47 -7.98 -13.49
N ILE A 172 0.12 -8.91 -12.59
CA ILE A 172 0.69 -8.96 -11.23
C ILE A 172 2.20 -9.22 -11.28
N ARG A 173 2.68 -10.17 -12.09
CA ARG A 173 4.12 -10.43 -12.27
C ARG A 173 4.86 -9.18 -12.79
N SER A 174 4.31 -8.49 -13.79
CA SER A 174 4.90 -7.24 -14.29
C SER A 174 4.89 -6.11 -13.25
N PHE A 175 3.78 -5.95 -12.52
CA PHE A 175 3.64 -4.96 -11.44
C PHE A 175 4.71 -5.15 -10.37
N ILE A 176 4.91 -6.39 -9.91
CA ILE A 176 5.91 -6.73 -8.91
C ILE A 176 7.34 -6.56 -9.44
N ALA A 177 7.62 -6.97 -10.69
CA ALA A 177 8.93 -6.76 -11.32
C ALA A 177 9.31 -5.27 -11.45
N ASP A 178 8.36 -4.41 -11.83
CA ASP A 178 8.59 -2.96 -11.91
C ASP A 178 8.77 -2.31 -10.52
N ILE A 179 8.09 -2.82 -9.48
CA ILE A 179 8.31 -2.39 -8.10
C ILE A 179 9.73 -2.76 -7.65
N LEU A 180 10.13 -4.02 -7.79
CA LEU A 180 11.47 -4.51 -7.43
C LEU A 180 12.58 -3.74 -8.16
N LYS A 181 12.35 -3.40 -9.44
CA LYS A 181 13.25 -2.57 -10.25
C LYS A 181 13.27 -1.10 -9.79
N THR A 182 12.13 -0.52 -9.44
CA THR A 182 12.04 0.86 -8.92
C THR A 182 12.69 0.99 -7.54
N GLU A 183 12.75 -0.11 -6.79
CA GLU A 183 13.34 -0.21 -5.45
C GLU A 183 14.80 -0.68 -5.49
N GLU A 184 15.39 -0.87 -6.69
CA GLU A 184 16.82 -1.13 -6.93
C GLU A 184 17.36 -2.36 -6.17
N ARG A 185 16.50 -3.34 -5.92
CA ARG A 185 16.81 -4.54 -5.12
C ARG A 185 17.79 -5.48 -5.85
N GLU A 186 18.89 -5.81 -5.20
CA GLU A 186 20.00 -6.61 -5.76
C GLU A 186 19.59 -8.01 -6.22
N ASP A 187 18.80 -8.74 -5.41
CA ASP A 187 18.37 -10.12 -5.69
C ASP A 187 17.06 -10.22 -6.49
N ASN A 188 16.66 -9.16 -7.21
CA ASN A 188 15.41 -9.08 -7.98
C ASN A 188 15.15 -10.30 -8.90
N GLU A 189 16.15 -10.73 -9.68
CA GLU A 189 16.02 -11.90 -10.56
C GLU A 189 15.76 -13.20 -9.78
N LEU A 190 16.41 -13.36 -8.62
CA LEU A 190 16.21 -14.50 -7.73
C LEU A 190 14.83 -14.44 -7.06
N PHE A 191 14.39 -13.24 -6.63
CA PHE A 191 13.07 -13.00 -6.06
C PHE A 191 11.96 -13.40 -7.04
N ILE A 192 12.00 -12.90 -8.28
CA ILE A 192 11.02 -13.25 -9.33
C ILE A 192 11.02 -14.77 -9.61
N LYS A 193 12.19 -15.42 -9.53
CA LYS A 193 12.34 -16.87 -9.75
C LYS A 193 11.92 -17.73 -8.56
N LYS A 194 11.89 -17.20 -7.33
CA LYS A 194 11.61 -17.95 -6.09
C LYS A 194 10.25 -17.65 -5.48
N VAL A 195 9.74 -16.43 -5.64
CA VAL A 195 8.47 -15.99 -5.06
C VAL A 195 7.38 -16.17 -6.10
N HIS A 196 6.43 -17.05 -5.80
CA HIS A 196 5.34 -17.38 -6.71
C HIS A 196 4.03 -16.79 -6.21
N LEU A 197 3.08 -16.63 -7.13
CA LEU A 197 1.71 -16.25 -6.82
C LEU A 197 0.93 -17.49 -6.40
N GLU A 198 0.45 -17.49 -5.17
CA GLU A 198 -0.30 -18.58 -4.53
C GLU A 198 -1.79 -18.20 -4.45
N PHE A 199 -2.67 -19.19 -4.41
CA PHE A 199 -4.13 -19.01 -4.43
C PHE A 199 -4.74 -19.77 -3.24
N PRO A 200 -4.82 -19.15 -2.03
CA PRO A 200 -5.35 -19.82 -0.85
C PRO A 200 -6.84 -20.19 -0.96
N GLU A 201 -7.25 -21.23 -0.25
CA GLU A 201 -8.66 -21.59 -0.07
C GLU A 201 -9.35 -20.60 0.87
N VAL A 202 -10.14 -19.67 0.32
CA VAL A 202 -10.91 -18.67 1.07
C VAL A 202 -12.42 -18.93 1.00
N PRO A 203 -13.23 -18.38 1.94
CA PRO A 203 -14.68 -18.31 1.77
C PRO A 203 -15.07 -17.77 0.39
N GLN A 204 -16.10 -18.38 -0.20
CA GLN A 204 -16.60 -18.02 -1.51
C GLN A 204 -17.95 -17.32 -1.34
N GLN A 205 -18.17 -16.26 -2.11
CA GLN A 205 -19.44 -15.54 -2.15
C GLN A 205 -20.43 -16.23 -3.09
N THR A 206 -21.71 -15.88 -2.94
CA THR A 206 -22.78 -16.26 -3.88
C THR A 206 -23.44 -15.04 -4.54
N GLY A 207 -23.33 -13.84 -3.94
CA GLY A 207 -23.80 -12.58 -4.49
C GLY A 207 -22.70 -11.74 -5.15
N GLU A 208 -22.85 -10.41 -5.11
CA GLU A 208 -21.88 -9.44 -5.65
C GLU A 208 -20.84 -8.96 -4.62
N GLU A 209 -20.73 -9.66 -3.48
CA GLU A 209 -20.07 -9.27 -2.23
C GLU A 209 -18.53 -9.15 -2.28
N CYS A 210 -17.90 -9.25 -3.46
CA CYS A 210 -16.45 -9.32 -3.62
C CYS A 210 -15.67 -8.18 -2.91
N GLY A 211 -16.19 -6.96 -2.91
CA GLY A 211 -15.61 -5.85 -2.17
C GLY A 211 -15.69 -6.02 -0.64
N ILE A 212 -16.76 -6.63 -0.13
CA ILE A 212 -16.90 -6.99 1.30
C ILE A 212 -15.92 -8.11 1.68
N TYR A 213 -15.79 -9.13 0.83
CA TYR A 213 -14.86 -10.25 1.08
C TYR A 213 -13.40 -9.76 1.11
N VAL A 214 -13.01 -8.83 0.22
CA VAL A 214 -11.67 -8.19 0.28
C VAL A 214 -11.45 -7.43 1.60
N LEU A 215 -12.44 -6.66 2.07
CA LEU A 215 -12.36 -5.98 3.37
C LEU A 215 -12.27 -6.97 4.54
N PHE A 216 -13.01 -8.09 4.48
CA PHE A 216 -13.00 -9.14 5.49
C PHE A 216 -11.65 -9.87 5.54
N PHE A 217 -11.09 -10.21 4.38
CA PHE A 217 -9.77 -10.85 4.32
C PHE A 217 -8.69 -9.95 4.95
N ILE A 218 -8.71 -8.64 4.67
CA ILE A 218 -7.81 -7.67 5.32
C ILE A 218 -8.05 -7.63 6.83
N TYR A 219 -9.29 -7.61 7.29
CA TYR A 219 -9.64 -7.69 8.72
C TYR A 219 -9.07 -8.96 9.38
N CYS A 220 -9.20 -10.14 8.78
CA CYS A 220 -8.61 -11.38 9.29
C CYS A 220 -7.08 -11.31 9.40
N PHE A 221 -6.39 -10.71 8.42
CA PHE A 221 -4.93 -10.47 8.50
C PHE A 221 -4.54 -9.46 9.58
N LEU A 222 -5.42 -8.52 9.94
CA LEU A 222 -5.16 -7.52 10.99
C LEU A 222 -5.47 -8.00 12.40
N GLN A 223 -6.38 -8.98 12.57
CA GLN A 223 -6.72 -9.56 13.87
C GLN A 223 -5.83 -10.76 14.25
N ASN A 224 -5.39 -11.56 13.27
CA ASN A 224 -4.73 -12.84 13.54
C ASN A 224 -3.21 -12.69 13.71
N GLU A 225 -2.78 -12.42 14.96
CA GLU A 225 -1.36 -12.28 15.36
C GLU A 225 -0.48 -13.49 14.97
N LYS A 226 -1.05 -14.69 14.81
CA LYS A 226 -0.29 -15.92 14.49
C LYS A 226 0.14 -16.02 13.03
N LEU A 227 -0.53 -15.32 12.10
CA LEU A 227 -0.18 -15.36 10.68
C LEU A 227 1.26 -14.90 10.44
N GLY A 228 1.77 -14.00 11.30
CA GLY A 228 3.13 -13.45 11.22
C GLY A 228 4.24 -14.48 11.40
N GLU A 229 3.93 -15.69 11.88
CA GLU A 229 4.90 -16.76 12.12
C GLU A 229 4.64 -18.05 11.36
N ASP A 230 3.39 -18.37 10.98
CA ASP A 230 3.11 -19.63 10.32
C ASP A 230 1.90 -19.60 9.37
N PHE A 231 2.21 -19.42 8.09
CA PHE A 231 1.28 -19.51 6.96
C PHE A 231 0.79 -20.95 6.67
N SER A 232 1.17 -21.98 7.43
CA SER A 232 0.53 -23.31 7.34
C SER A 232 -0.89 -23.30 7.91
N GLN A 233 -1.19 -22.35 8.81
CA GLN A 233 -2.51 -22.17 9.45
C GLN A 233 -3.49 -21.35 8.61
N LEU A 234 -3.18 -21.09 7.34
CA LEU A 234 -4.06 -20.48 6.33
C LEU A 234 -5.12 -21.48 5.79
N SER A 235 -5.55 -22.42 6.64
CA SER A 235 -6.73 -23.23 6.37
C SER A 235 -7.99 -22.37 6.50
N LYS A 236 -8.94 -22.61 5.60
CA LYS A 236 -10.17 -21.83 5.46
C LYS A 236 -10.90 -21.66 6.81
N ASP A 237 -10.99 -22.74 7.58
CA ASP A 237 -11.81 -22.82 8.80
C ASP A 237 -11.10 -22.24 10.04
N VAL A 238 -9.78 -22.02 9.99
CA VAL A 238 -9.01 -21.39 11.08
C VAL A 238 -8.82 -19.89 10.86
N MET A 239 -8.63 -19.46 9.61
CA MET A 239 -8.43 -18.04 9.30
C MET A 239 -9.73 -17.27 9.05
N PHE A 240 -10.80 -17.92 8.59
CA PHE A 240 -12.01 -17.24 8.11
C PHE A 240 -13.28 -17.84 8.72
N ASN A 241 -13.51 -17.59 10.01
CA ASN A 241 -14.70 -18.04 10.73
C ASN A 241 -16.00 -17.49 10.05
N PRO A 242 -16.95 -18.36 9.64
CA PRO A 242 -18.23 -17.92 9.08
C PRO A 242 -19.05 -17.00 9.99
N GLU A 243 -18.98 -17.19 11.32
CA GLU A 243 -19.69 -16.33 12.28
C GLU A 243 -19.11 -14.91 12.33
N GLU A 244 -17.80 -14.78 12.17
CA GLU A 244 -17.14 -13.48 12.05
C GLU A 244 -17.44 -12.81 10.72
N LEU A 245 -17.51 -13.58 9.62
CA LEU A 245 -17.94 -13.08 8.31
C LEU A 245 -19.37 -12.54 8.37
N GLU A 246 -20.29 -13.25 9.01
CA GLU A 246 -21.66 -12.81 9.27
C GLU A 246 -21.74 -11.55 10.13
N LYS A 247 -20.90 -11.45 11.16
CA LYS A 247 -20.78 -10.24 12.00
C LYS A 247 -20.21 -9.05 11.20
N PHE A 248 -19.26 -9.31 10.31
CA PHE A 248 -18.57 -8.30 9.51
C PHE A 248 -19.46 -7.70 8.40
N HIS A 249 -20.29 -8.52 7.75
CA HIS A 249 -21.35 -8.04 6.85
C HIS A 249 -22.31 -7.07 7.58
N LYS A 250 -22.64 -7.36 8.84
CA LYS A 250 -23.53 -6.51 9.67
C LYS A 250 -22.85 -5.20 10.07
N ASP A 251 -21.54 -5.18 10.33
CA ASP A 251 -20.77 -3.95 10.58
C ASP A 251 -20.71 -3.07 9.33
N ILE A 252 -20.40 -3.62 8.16
CA ILE A 252 -20.38 -2.88 6.89
C ILE A 252 -21.76 -2.31 6.53
N ARG A 253 -22.84 -3.10 6.61
CA ARG A 253 -24.20 -2.60 6.32
C ARG A 253 -24.61 -1.49 7.32
N SER A 254 -24.18 -1.58 8.58
CA SER A 254 -24.40 -0.53 9.59
C SER A 254 -23.60 0.76 9.33
N PHE A 255 -22.35 0.63 8.86
CA PHE A 255 -21.50 1.74 8.43
C PHE A 255 -22.08 2.44 7.19
N GLN A 256 -22.51 1.68 6.19
CA GLN A 256 -23.22 2.18 5.00
C GLN A 256 -24.50 2.95 5.38
N ALA A 257 -25.34 2.38 6.25
CA ALA A 257 -26.57 3.05 6.71
C ALA A 257 -26.25 4.37 7.44
N SER A 258 -25.26 4.36 8.32
CA SER A 258 -24.81 5.53 9.09
C SER A 258 -24.17 6.62 8.21
N ARG A 259 -23.52 6.24 7.09
CA ARG A 259 -23.06 7.17 6.05
C ARG A 259 -24.22 7.78 5.27
N ASN A 260 -25.18 6.96 4.85
CA ASN A 260 -26.34 7.39 4.07
C ASN A 260 -27.22 8.38 4.84
N ALA A 261 -27.39 8.21 6.15
CA ALA A 261 -28.08 9.17 7.01
C ALA A 261 -27.39 10.54 7.02
N LYS A 262 -26.08 10.57 7.28
CA LYS A 262 -25.22 11.78 7.29
C LYS A 262 -25.02 12.45 5.92
N MET A 263 -25.68 11.96 4.87
CA MET A 263 -25.73 12.56 3.54
C MET A 263 -27.15 12.95 3.10
N ALA A 264 -28.15 12.70 3.94
CA ALA A 264 -29.53 13.19 3.80
C ALA A 264 -29.80 14.44 4.65
N GLU A 265 -28.91 14.72 5.61
CA GLU A 265 -28.79 15.96 6.40
C GLU A 265 -27.92 17.01 5.69
#